data_AF-A0A0J0YU21-F1
#
_entry.id   AF-A0A0J0YU21-F1
#
_cell.length_a   1.000
_cell.length_b   1.000
_cell.length_c   1.000
_cell.angle_alpha   90.00
_cell.angle_beta   90.00
_cell.angle_gamma   90.00
#
_symmetry.space_group_name_H-M   'P 1'
#
loop_
_entity.id
_entity.type
_entity.pdbx_description
1 polymer ?
#
loop_
_entity_poly.entity_id
_entity_poly.type
_entity_poly.pdbx_seq_one_letter_code
_entity_poly.pdbx_strand_id
1 'polypeptide(L)'
;MKRSVDNQAGMSLVELLAAITISMLIIGIIYTVFVAGIRVYERIGIENELRSEADYAAARLMNTLYSFSPDGLDAGQNQENKPLRQLSFIKNEQFQTNGQVGLVSREQAAEPSVRTISIGNGKLMVDGETITSTRLLLDDSSSLSFRCARREGTICRSGVLTMTLTIKDGENHGVISIQPFTLRTEFGF
;
A
#
# COMPACT_ATOMS: atom_id res chain seq x y z
N MET A 1 -86.02 1.98 10.05
CA MET A 1 -85.13 1.35 11.05
C MET A 1 -83.69 1.69 10.67
N LYS A 2 -83.08 2.69 11.32
CA LYS A 2 -81.72 3.14 11.00
C LYS A 2 -80.77 2.51 12.02
N ARG A 3 -80.02 1.48 11.59
CA ARG A 3 -79.08 0.74 12.43
C ARG A 3 -77.78 1.55 12.48
N SER A 4 -77.52 2.22 13.60
CA SER A 4 -76.22 2.85 13.85
C SER A 4 -75.18 1.76 14.06
N VAL A 5 -74.12 1.77 13.25
CA VAL A 5 -72.92 0.96 13.50
C VAL A 5 -72.04 1.79 14.42
N ASP A 6 -72.13 1.52 15.72
CA ASP A 6 -71.29 2.15 16.74
C ASP A 6 -69.97 1.39 16.83
N ASN A 7 -69.03 1.72 15.95
CA ASN A 7 -67.70 1.11 15.93
C ASN A 7 -66.76 1.87 16.88
N GLN A 8 -66.93 1.66 18.19
CA GLN A 8 -66.03 2.22 19.23
C GLN A 8 -64.75 1.39 19.40
N ALA A 9 -64.06 1.09 18.30
CA ALA A 9 -62.74 0.45 18.35
C ALA A 9 -61.66 1.52 18.62
N GLY A 10 -61.68 2.12 19.81
CA GLY A 10 -60.60 2.98 20.31
C GLY A 10 -59.43 2.16 20.82
N MET A 11 -58.20 2.59 20.54
CA MET A 11 -56.98 1.92 21.01
C MET A 11 -56.87 2.06 22.53
N SER A 12 -56.65 0.96 23.24
CA SER A 12 -56.47 1.04 24.70
C SER A 12 -55.10 1.64 25.04
N LEU A 13 -55.00 2.36 26.17
CA LEU A 13 -53.73 2.95 26.61
C LEU A 13 -52.64 1.88 26.81
N VAL A 14 -53.04 0.69 27.26
CA VAL A 14 -52.16 -0.47 27.45
C VAL A 14 -51.63 -0.99 26.11
N GLU A 15 -52.48 -1.06 25.09
CA GLU A 15 -52.10 -1.51 23.75
C GLU A 15 -51.11 -0.53 23.08
N LEU A 16 -51.33 0.78 23.23
CA LEU A 16 -50.39 1.80 22.76
C LEU A 16 -49.03 1.68 23.46
N LEU A 17 -49.03 1.50 24.79
CA LEU A 17 -47.81 1.37 25.57
C LEU A 17 -47.06 0.07 25.23
N ALA A 18 -47.77 -1.03 25.04
CA ALA A 18 -47.19 -2.29 24.56
C ALA A 18 -46.56 -2.12 23.16
N ALA A 19 -47.24 -1.44 22.23
CA ALA A 19 -46.71 -1.17 20.89
C ALA A 19 -45.43 -0.30 20.94
N ILE A 20 -45.40 0.76 21.76
CA ILE A 20 -44.24 1.63 21.91
C ILE A 20 -43.06 0.87 22.51
N THR A 21 -43.28 0.07 23.56
CA THR A 21 -42.21 -0.70 24.21
C THR A 21 -41.58 -1.71 23.27
N ILE A 22 -42.39 -2.46 22.51
CA ILE A 22 -41.91 -3.40 21.49
C ILE A 22 -41.14 -2.63 20.39
N SER A 23 -41.68 -1.50 19.93
CA SER A 23 -41.02 -0.67 18.90
C SER A 23 -39.66 -0.16 19.38
N MET A 24 -39.54 0.29 20.63
CA MET A 24 -38.26 0.74 21.20
C MET A 24 -37.24 -0.40 21.29
N LEU A 25 -37.67 -1.61 21.65
CA LEU A 25 -36.80 -2.78 21.67
C LEU A 25 -36.25 -3.06 20.26
N ILE A 26 -37.13 -3.06 19.25
CA ILE A 26 -36.75 -3.27 17.85
C ILE A 26 -35.80 -2.17 17.36
N ILE A 27 -36.12 -0.90 17.60
CA ILE A 27 -35.28 0.24 17.23
C ILE A 27 -33.90 0.15 17.89
N GLY A 28 -33.85 -0.23 19.18
CA GLY A 28 -32.60 -0.41 19.89
C GLY A 28 -31.68 -1.43 19.20
N ILE A 29 -32.23 -2.58 18.81
CA ILE A 29 -31.47 -3.61 18.08
C ILE A 29 -31.00 -3.06 16.73
N ILE A 30 -31.90 -2.47 15.94
CA ILE A 30 -31.57 -1.92 14.61
C ILE A 30 -30.45 -0.88 14.72
N TYR A 31 -30.52 0.01 15.71
CA TYR A 31 -29.52 1.07 15.90
C TYR A 31 -28.13 0.50 16.18
N THR A 32 -28.03 -0.54 17.01
CA THR A 32 -26.73 -1.16 17.31
C THR A 32 -26.09 -1.79 16.07
N VAL A 33 -26.87 -2.52 15.26
CA VAL A 33 -26.39 -3.11 14.00
C VAL A 33 -26.03 -2.02 13.00
N PHE A 34 -26.82 -0.96 12.92
CA PHE A 34 -26.57 0.17 12.03
C PHE A 34 -25.25 0.88 12.35
N VAL A 35 -25.01 1.20 13.63
CA VAL A 35 -23.75 1.82 14.06
C VAL A 35 -22.56 0.89 13.83
N ALA A 36 -22.69 -0.41 14.09
CA ALA A 36 -21.65 -1.38 13.77
C ALA A 36 -21.35 -1.43 12.26
N GLY A 37 -22.39 -1.40 11.43
CA GLY A 37 -22.27 -1.35 9.98
C GLY A 37 -21.51 -0.12 9.47
N ILE A 38 -21.82 1.06 10.00
CA ILE A 38 -21.10 2.31 9.65
C ILE A 38 -19.62 2.18 9.98
N ARG A 39 -19.27 1.72 11.18
CA ARG A 39 -17.85 1.59 11.60
C ARG A 39 -17.06 0.61 10.73
N VAL A 40 -17.70 -0.49 10.33
CA VAL A 40 -17.07 -1.47 9.42
C VAL A 40 -16.88 -0.87 8.03
N TYR A 41 -17.89 -0.13 7.52
CA TYR A 41 -17.79 0.55 6.23
C TYR A 41 -16.66 1.58 6.21
N GLU A 42 -16.55 2.44 7.22
CA GLU A 42 -15.48 3.43 7.34
C GLU A 42 -14.10 2.77 7.43
N ARG A 43 -13.97 1.70 8.23
CA ARG A 43 -12.72 0.92 8.32
C ARG A 43 -12.28 0.37 6.97
N ILE A 44 -13.20 -0.25 6.22
CA ILE A 44 -12.90 -0.80 4.89
C ILE A 44 -12.54 0.33 3.92
N GLY A 45 -13.21 1.49 4.02
CA GLY A 45 -12.90 2.66 3.22
C GLY A 45 -11.45 3.13 3.39
N ILE A 46 -11.01 3.32 4.64
CA ILE A 46 -9.65 3.76 4.96
C ILE A 46 -8.63 2.69 4.53
N GLU A 47 -8.88 1.40 4.78
CA GLU A 47 -7.98 0.32 4.36
C GLU A 47 -7.80 0.28 2.83
N ASN A 48 -8.89 0.47 2.08
CA ASN A 48 -8.84 0.54 0.62
C ASN A 48 -8.08 1.77 0.11
N GLU A 49 -8.24 2.91 0.77
CA GLU A 49 -7.47 4.12 0.46
C GLU A 49 -5.97 3.88 0.67
N LEU A 50 -5.57 3.34 1.83
CA LEU A 50 -4.18 3.03 2.16
C LEU A 50 -3.57 1.99 1.19
N ARG A 51 -4.33 0.96 0.79
CA ARG A 51 -3.89 -0.02 -0.20
C ARG A 51 -3.70 0.62 -1.57
N SER A 52 -4.64 1.45 -2.01
CA SER A 52 -4.56 2.16 -3.28
C SER A 52 -3.35 3.10 -3.31
N GLU A 53 -3.06 3.78 -2.21
CA GLU A 53 -1.88 4.62 -2.08
C GLU A 53 -0.58 3.82 -2.10
N ALA A 54 -0.54 2.67 -1.43
CA ALA A 54 0.63 1.79 -1.45
C ALA A 54 0.92 1.25 -2.85
N ASP A 55 -0.12 0.84 -3.58
CA ASP A 55 -0.01 0.39 -4.97
C ASP A 55 0.47 1.54 -5.87
N TYR A 56 -0.03 2.77 -5.65
CA TYR A 56 0.45 3.96 -6.34
C TYR A 56 1.93 4.25 -6.06
N ALA A 57 2.37 4.16 -4.80
CA ALA A 57 3.77 4.34 -4.43
C ALA A 57 4.68 3.28 -5.08
N ALA A 58 4.24 2.01 -5.10
CA ALA A 58 4.94 0.93 -5.77
C ALA A 58 5.02 1.16 -7.29
N ALA A 59 3.92 1.58 -7.93
CA ALA A 59 3.90 1.91 -9.36
C ALA A 59 4.83 3.09 -9.70
N ARG A 60 4.83 4.13 -8.86
CA ARG A 60 5.73 5.29 -9.01
C ARG A 60 7.19 4.87 -8.89
N LEU A 61 7.51 4.01 -7.92
CA LEU A 61 8.84 3.44 -7.76
C LEU A 61 9.27 2.65 -9.01
N MET A 62 8.40 1.75 -9.50
CA MET A 62 8.67 0.97 -10.71
C MET A 62 8.90 1.87 -11.91
N ASN A 63 8.07 2.90 -12.08
CA ASN A 63 8.21 3.85 -13.19
C ASN A 63 9.54 4.60 -13.12
N THR A 64 9.98 5.02 -11.92
CA THR A 64 11.29 5.64 -11.73
C THR A 64 12.43 4.70 -12.08
N LEU A 65 12.35 3.43 -11.66
CA LEU A 65 13.37 2.42 -11.99
C LEU A 65 13.41 2.09 -13.49
N TYR A 66 12.26 1.91 -14.14
CA TYR A 66 12.20 1.67 -15.58
C TYR A 66 12.64 2.87 -16.40
N SER A 67 12.37 4.09 -15.95
CA SER A 67 12.86 5.31 -16.61
C SER A 67 14.37 5.46 -16.45
N PHE A 68 14.91 5.04 -15.31
CA PHE A 68 16.36 5.03 -15.07
C PHE A 68 17.07 3.95 -15.90
N SER A 69 16.44 2.78 -16.07
CA SER A 69 17.01 1.59 -16.71
C SER A 69 18.37 1.22 -16.11
N PRO A 70 18.41 0.77 -14.84
CA PRO A 70 19.66 0.40 -14.21
C PRO A 70 20.28 -0.83 -14.88
N ASP A 71 21.61 -0.86 -14.94
CA ASP A 71 22.37 -2.01 -15.42
C ASP A 71 22.64 -3.02 -14.30
N GLY A 72 22.29 -2.66 -13.06
CA GLY A 72 22.34 -3.55 -11.91
C GLY A 72 22.16 -2.85 -10.57
N LEU A 73 22.30 -3.65 -9.53
CA LEU A 73 22.24 -3.23 -8.13
C LEU A 73 23.64 -3.29 -7.52
N ASP A 74 24.07 -2.23 -6.85
CA ASP A 74 25.32 -2.20 -6.08
C ASP A 74 25.08 -2.80 -4.70
N ALA A 75 25.23 -4.12 -4.59
CA ALA A 75 25.03 -4.80 -3.34
C ALA A 75 25.91 -6.05 -3.22
N GLY A 76 26.64 -6.12 -2.10
CA GLY A 76 27.52 -7.24 -1.79
C GLY A 76 26.74 -8.55 -1.56
N GLN A 77 27.41 -9.70 -1.72
CA GLN A 77 26.81 -11.01 -1.45
C GLN A 77 26.29 -11.13 -0.01
N ASN A 78 26.97 -10.48 0.93
CA ASN A 78 26.60 -10.49 2.34
C ASN A 78 25.26 -9.82 2.65
N GLN A 79 24.69 -9.06 1.70
CA GLN A 79 23.41 -8.35 1.84
C GLN A 79 22.25 -9.09 1.16
N GLU A 80 22.55 -10.13 0.37
CA GLU A 80 21.54 -10.87 -0.37
C GLU A 80 20.58 -11.63 0.56
N ASN A 81 19.29 -11.63 0.23
CA ASN A 81 18.19 -12.19 1.03
C ASN A 81 18.08 -11.62 2.47
N LYS A 82 18.71 -10.48 2.76
CA LYS A 82 18.58 -9.80 4.06
C LYS A 82 17.64 -8.61 3.96
N PRO A 83 16.91 -8.28 5.04
CA PRO A 83 16.13 -7.06 5.10
C PRO A 83 17.07 -5.85 5.17
N LEU A 84 16.91 -4.96 4.20
CA LEU A 84 17.66 -3.73 4.05
C LEU A 84 16.69 -2.54 4.08
N ARG A 85 17.18 -1.39 4.53
CA ARG A 85 16.43 -0.13 4.45
C ARG A 85 16.79 0.69 3.23
N GLN A 86 17.87 0.35 2.52
CA GLN A 86 18.36 1.10 1.38
C GLN A 86 18.96 0.17 0.34
N LEU A 87 18.74 0.50 -0.93
CA LEU A 87 19.29 -0.17 -2.10
C LEU A 87 19.73 0.87 -3.13
N SER A 88 20.88 0.64 -3.76
CA SER A 88 21.44 1.53 -4.77
C SER A 88 21.53 0.82 -6.11
N PHE A 89 20.94 1.44 -7.12
CA PHE A 89 20.91 1.01 -8.50
C PHE A 89 21.94 1.79 -9.29
N ILE A 90 22.72 1.10 -10.10
CA ILE A 90 23.77 1.69 -10.93
C ILE A 90 23.40 1.56 -12.39
N LYS A 91 23.68 2.62 -13.13
CA LYS A 91 23.75 2.60 -14.59
C LYS A 91 25.17 2.99 -15.00
N ASN A 92 25.93 2.01 -15.47
CA ASN A 92 27.35 2.10 -15.80
C ASN A 92 27.70 1.51 -17.17
N GLU A 93 26.72 1.15 -17.98
CA GLU A 93 26.89 0.63 -19.33
C GLU A 93 26.35 1.63 -20.36
N GLN A 94 27.05 1.73 -21.48
CA GLN A 94 26.63 2.50 -22.65
C GLN A 94 26.82 1.66 -23.90
N PHE A 95 25.93 1.85 -24.88
CA PHE A 95 26.00 1.15 -26.15
C PHE A 95 26.79 1.99 -27.16
N GLN A 96 27.86 1.42 -27.69
CA GLN A 96 28.62 1.98 -28.81
C GLN A 96 28.23 1.26 -30.09
N THR A 97 27.75 2.02 -31.08
CA THR A 97 27.36 1.48 -32.38
C THR A 97 28.51 1.64 -33.36
N ASN A 98 29.00 0.53 -33.92
CA ASN A 98 29.91 0.57 -35.06
C ASN A 98 29.09 0.59 -36.35
N GLY A 99 28.90 1.79 -36.92
CA GLY A 99 28.11 2.01 -38.12
C GLY A 99 28.64 1.36 -39.40
N GLN A 100 29.89 0.86 -39.42
CA GLN A 100 30.47 0.18 -40.58
C GLN A 100 30.13 -1.31 -40.64
N VAL A 101 29.97 -1.96 -39.48
CA VAL A 101 29.66 -3.40 -39.38
C VAL A 101 28.26 -3.67 -38.81
N GLY A 102 27.51 -2.62 -38.46
CA GLY A 102 26.17 -2.75 -37.86
C GLY A 102 26.18 -3.43 -36.48
N LEU A 103 27.34 -3.50 -35.83
CA LEU A 103 27.50 -4.13 -34.51
C LEU A 103 27.28 -3.11 -33.39
N VAL A 104 26.67 -3.55 -32.31
CA VAL A 104 26.51 -2.77 -31.08
C VAL A 104 27.33 -3.46 -29.99
N SER A 105 28.30 -2.73 -29.43
CA SER A 105 29.10 -3.18 -28.31
C SER A 105 28.68 -2.47 -27.04
N ARG A 106 28.87 -3.14 -25.92
CA ARG A 106 28.64 -2.59 -24.59
C ARG A 106 29.96 -2.12 -24.01
N GLU A 107 30.01 -0.86 -23.61
CA GLU A 107 31.18 -0.25 -22.98
C GLU A 107 30.81 0.35 -21.63
N GLN A 108 31.83 0.61 -20.82
CA GLN A 108 31.64 1.23 -19.52
C GLN A 108 31.37 2.72 -19.71
N ALA A 109 30.36 3.25 -19.03
CA ALA A 109 30.04 4.67 -19.04
C ALA A 109 31.16 5.47 -18.37
N ALA A 110 31.53 6.60 -18.98
CA ALA A 110 32.55 7.50 -18.40
C ALA A 110 32.09 8.10 -17.06
N GLU A 111 30.77 8.31 -16.89
CA GLU A 111 30.15 8.77 -15.65
C GLU A 111 28.99 7.83 -15.28
N PRO A 112 29.18 6.93 -14.30
CA PRO A 112 28.10 6.08 -13.84
C PRO A 112 27.07 6.92 -13.09
N SER A 113 25.79 6.67 -13.34
CA SER A 113 24.69 7.28 -12.59
C SER A 113 24.16 6.31 -11.55
N VAL A 114 23.71 6.83 -10.41
CA VAL A 114 23.20 6.04 -9.29
C VAL A 114 21.82 6.54 -8.90
N ARG A 115 20.90 5.62 -8.64
CA ARG A 115 19.59 5.89 -8.03
C ARG A 115 19.45 5.08 -6.76
N THR A 116 19.04 5.72 -5.67
CA THR A 116 18.91 5.09 -4.36
C THR A 116 17.46 5.02 -3.94
N ILE A 117 17.01 3.85 -3.53
CA ILE A 117 15.71 3.66 -2.88
C ILE A 117 15.98 3.47 -1.40
N SER A 118 15.23 4.16 -0.54
CA SER A 118 15.33 3.98 0.90
C SER A 118 13.98 4.02 1.61
N ILE A 119 13.92 3.34 2.75
CA ILE A 119 12.82 3.38 3.70
C ILE A 119 13.35 4.10 4.94
N GLY A 120 12.87 5.30 5.19
CA GLY A 120 13.32 6.15 6.29
C GLY A 120 12.20 7.03 6.81
N ASN A 121 12.20 7.32 8.11
CA ASN A 121 11.18 8.17 8.75
C ASN A 121 9.73 7.73 8.48
N GLY A 122 9.51 6.42 8.38
CA GLY A 122 8.21 5.85 8.04
C GLY A 122 7.74 6.13 6.62
N LYS A 123 8.63 6.45 5.68
CA LYS A 123 8.29 6.76 4.29
C LYS A 123 9.23 6.06 3.31
N LEU A 124 8.72 5.84 2.10
CA LEU A 124 9.52 5.37 0.98
C LEU A 124 10.09 6.57 0.23
N MET A 125 11.38 6.52 -0.06
CA MET A 125 12.14 7.63 -0.63
C MET A 125 12.95 7.16 -1.83
N VAL A 126 13.07 8.02 -2.84
CA VAL A 126 13.94 7.82 -4.00
C VAL A 126 14.89 9.02 -4.06
N ASP A 127 16.19 8.76 -3.98
CA ASP A 127 17.25 9.78 -3.90
C ASP A 127 17.04 10.83 -2.80
N GLY A 128 16.43 10.41 -1.69
CA GLY A 128 16.10 11.30 -0.59
C GLY A 128 14.77 12.03 -0.74
N GLU A 129 14.11 11.96 -1.90
CA GLU A 129 12.77 12.53 -2.10
C GLU A 129 11.70 11.53 -1.67
N THR A 130 10.77 11.98 -0.82
CA THR A 130 9.64 11.16 -0.38
C THR A 130 8.66 10.91 -1.53
N ILE A 131 8.29 9.65 -1.74
CA ILE A 131 7.30 9.26 -2.78
C ILE A 131 5.95 8.81 -2.23
N THR A 132 5.85 8.54 -0.92
CA THR A 132 4.58 8.25 -0.21
C THR A 132 3.88 9.54 0.22
N SER A 133 2.55 9.51 0.38
CA SER A 133 1.84 10.66 0.94
C SER A 133 2.06 10.76 2.45
N THR A 134 1.37 11.73 3.06
CA THR A 134 1.35 11.94 4.51
C THR A 134 0.49 10.93 5.27
N ARG A 135 -0.48 10.27 4.63
CA ARG A 135 -1.38 9.30 5.28
C ARG A 135 -0.76 7.91 5.39
N LEU A 136 0.00 7.49 4.39
CA LEU A 136 0.71 6.23 4.40
C LEU A 136 2.02 6.34 5.19
N LEU A 137 2.04 5.69 6.35
CA LEU A 137 3.25 5.47 7.13
C LEU A 137 3.72 4.02 7.00
N LEU A 138 5.04 3.86 6.91
CA LEU A 138 5.70 2.57 6.93
C LEU A 138 6.17 2.25 8.34
N ASP A 139 5.80 1.07 8.80
CA ASP A 139 6.29 0.51 10.05
C ASP A 139 7.75 0.06 9.93
N ASP A 140 8.42 -0.12 11.07
CA ASP A 140 9.81 -0.57 11.14
C ASP A 140 10.07 -1.98 10.62
N SER A 141 9.03 -2.80 10.52
CA SER A 141 9.10 -4.10 9.84
C SER A 141 9.21 -3.99 8.32
N SER A 142 9.01 -2.80 7.73
CA SER A 142 9.15 -2.57 6.30
C SER A 142 10.61 -2.70 5.85
N SER A 143 10.85 -3.44 4.77
CA SER A 143 12.19 -3.75 4.28
C SER A 143 12.25 -4.00 2.78
N LEU A 144 13.44 -3.82 2.23
CA LEU A 144 13.84 -4.17 0.88
C LEU A 144 14.79 -5.37 0.95
N SER A 145 14.70 -6.31 0.04
CA SER A 145 15.66 -7.41 -0.05
C SER A 145 15.79 -7.84 -1.50
N PHE A 146 16.92 -8.42 -1.87
CA PHE A 146 17.13 -8.86 -3.25
C PHE A 146 17.74 -10.25 -3.27
N ARG A 147 17.49 -10.95 -4.38
CA ARG A 147 18.15 -12.21 -4.74
C ARG A 147 18.82 -12.03 -6.09
N CYS A 148 20.11 -12.32 -6.16
CA CYS A 148 20.90 -12.10 -7.35
C CYS A 148 20.92 -13.36 -8.23
N ALA A 149 20.64 -13.20 -9.52
CA ALA A 149 20.74 -14.26 -10.51
C ALA A 149 22.06 -14.20 -11.27
N ARG A 150 22.50 -13.02 -11.69
CA ARG A 150 23.78 -12.79 -12.36
C ARG A 150 24.56 -11.69 -11.68
N ARG A 151 25.82 -11.99 -11.36
CA ARG A 151 26.72 -11.06 -10.67
C ARG A 151 27.99 -10.83 -11.48
N GLU A 152 28.49 -9.61 -11.40
CA GLU A 152 29.76 -9.18 -11.99
C GLU A 152 30.48 -8.32 -10.95
N GLY A 153 31.45 -8.91 -10.25
CA GLY A 153 32.10 -8.27 -9.10
C GLY A 153 31.10 -7.97 -7.98
N THR A 154 30.97 -6.69 -7.60
CA THR A 154 30.03 -6.21 -6.57
C THR A 154 28.64 -5.89 -7.11
N ILE A 155 28.47 -5.86 -8.45
CA ILE A 155 27.21 -5.47 -9.09
C ILE A 155 26.39 -6.72 -9.37
N CYS A 156 25.14 -6.71 -8.89
CA CYS A 156 24.13 -7.68 -9.29
C CYS A 156 23.45 -7.20 -10.57
N ARG A 157 23.77 -7.82 -11.71
CA ARG A 157 23.30 -7.44 -13.05
C ARG A 157 21.86 -7.85 -13.33
N SER A 158 21.40 -8.93 -12.71
CA SER A 158 20.01 -9.32 -12.78
C SER A 158 19.59 -10.07 -11.53
N GLY A 159 18.33 -9.95 -11.15
CA GLY A 159 17.82 -10.53 -9.92
C GLY A 159 16.34 -10.27 -9.70
N VAL A 160 15.90 -10.59 -8.49
CA VAL A 160 14.54 -10.28 -8.01
C VAL A 160 14.69 -9.38 -6.80
N LEU A 161 14.07 -8.21 -6.85
CA LEU A 161 13.88 -7.33 -5.71
C LEU A 161 12.53 -7.65 -5.06
N THR A 162 12.57 -7.93 -3.77
CA THR A 162 11.40 -8.11 -2.91
C THR A 162 11.27 -6.91 -1.98
N MET A 163 10.17 -6.18 -2.11
CA MET A 163 9.79 -5.07 -1.25
C MET A 163 8.67 -5.54 -0.32
N THR A 164 8.91 -5.44 0.99
CA THR A 164 7.93 -5.75 2.03
C THR A 164 7.59 -4.46 2.76
N LEU A 165 6.40 -3.93 2.56
CA LEU A 165 5.92 -2.69 3.18
C LEU A 165 4.83 -3.03 4.20
N THR A 166 5.07 -2.76 5.47
CA THR A 166 4.04 -2.83 6.50
C THR A 166 3.47 -1.43 6.68
N ILE A 167 2.22 -1.27 6.25
CA ILE A 167 1.54 0.02 6.17
C ILE A 167 0.74 0.26 7.44
N LYS A 168 0.88 1.48 7.97
CA LYS A 168 0.13 2.03 9.09
C LYS A 168 -0.54 3.31 8.65
N ASP A 169 -1.70 3.54 9.22
CA ASP A 169 -2.40 4.79 9.08
C ASP A 169 -1.69 5.88 9.91
N GLY A 170 -1.31 6.97 9.26
CA GLY A 170 -0.73 8.13 9.90
C GLY A 170 -1.75 9.09 10.51
N GLU A 171 -3.04 8.90 10.22
CA GLU A 171 -4.12 9.74 10.72
C GLU A 171 -4.84 9.07 11.90
N ASN A 172 -5.30 9.89 12.86
CA ASN A 172 -6.05 9.38 14.00
C ASN A 172 -7.55 9.52 13.72
N HIS A 173 -8.22 8.40 13.42
CA HIS A 173 -9.67 8.35 13.20
C HIS A 173 -10.49 8.18 14.50
N GLY A 174 -9.90 8.53 15.65
CA GLY A 174 -10.58 8.52 16.95
C GLY A 174 -10.87 7.11 17.44
N VAL A 175 -12.12 6.65 17.29
CA VAL A 175 -12.57 5.32 17.75
C VAL A 175 -12.24 4.22 16.73
N ILE A 176 -11.91 4.59 15.50
CA ILE A 176 -11.61 3.66 14.42
C ILE A 176 -10.09 3.54 14.31
N SER A 177 -9.58 2.33 14.56
CA SER A 177 -8.17 2.01 14.39
C SER A 177 -8.03 0.99 13.27
N ILE A 178 -7.21 1.31 12.29
CA ILE A 178 -6.86 0.39 11.21
C ILE A 178 -5.70 -0.47 11.67
N GLN A 179 -5.88 -1.79 11.54
CA GLN A 179 -4.79 -2.72 11.82
C GLN A 179 -3.73 -2.60 10.71
N PRO A 180 -2.43 -2.59 11.06
CA PRO A 180 -1.39 -2.57 10.06
C PRO A 180 -1.50 -3.78 9.14
N PHE A 181 -1.25 -3.59 7.85
CA PHE A 181 -1.24 -4.66 6.86
C PHE A 181 0.06 -4.64 6.07
N THR A 182 0.47 -5.82 5.57
CA THR A 182 1.72 -5.96 4.84
C THR A 182 1.46 -6.16 3.35
N LEU A 183 2.07 -5.32 2.53
CA LEU A 183 2.17 -5.45 1.08
C LEU A 183 3.53 -6.06 0.74
N ARG A 184 3.55 -7.17 0.01
CA ARG A 184 4.77 -7.77 -0.53
C ARG A 184 4.73 -7.73 -2.05
N THR A 185 5.73 -7.08 -2.64
CA THR A 185 5.86 -6.93 -4.09
C THR A 185 7.22 -7.46 -4.53
N GLU A 186 7.22 -8.22 -5.61
CA GLU A 186 8.43 -8.77 -6.22
C GLU A 186 8.53 -8.32 -7.67
N PHE A 187 9.72 -7.90 -8.08
CA PHE A 187 9.98 -7.51 -9.46
C PHE A 187 11.39 -7.90 -9.88
N GLY A 188 11.48 -8.33 -11.15
CA GLY A 188 12.75 -8.63 -11.79
C GLY A 188 13.43 -7.36 -12.26
N PHE A 189 14.76 -7.37 -12.22
CA PHE A 189 15.62 -6.37 -12.85
C PHE A 189 16.77 -7.08 -13.56
#